data_AF-A0A7S1FXR6-F1
#
_entry.id   AF-A0A7S1FXR6-F1
#
_cell.length_a   1.000
_cell.length_b   1.000
_cell.length_c   1.000
_cell.angle_alpha   90.00
_cell.angle_beta   90.00
_cell.angle_gamma   90.00
#
_symmetry.space_group_name_H-M   'P 1'
#
loop_
_entity.id
_entity.type
_entity.pdbx_description
1 polymer ?
#
loop_
_entity_poly.entity_id
_entity_poly.type
_entity_poly.pdbx_seq_one_letter_code
_entity_poly.pdbx_strand_id
1 'polypeptide(L)'
;FNKAIDQSSAVFGGAYNTAAGYITSVVGGYSNNATGYYSLVAGGLSNRAGNYSSAVFGGEGNVALDMVTSVVGGYHNNAKGGHNLVVGGKGNKVMGGSSGGKG
;
A
#
# COMPACT_ATOMS: atom_id res chain seq x y z
N PHE A 1 -13.03 -14.09 -2.69
CA PHE A 1 -11.87 -14.90 -3.07
C PHE A 1 -10.58 -14.14 -2.81
N ASN A 2 -9.61 -14.72 -2.11
CA ASN A 2 -8.31 -14.09 -1.86
C ASN A 2 -7.23 -14.78 -2.70
N LYS A 3 -6.21 -14.04 -3.12
CA LYS A 3 -5.12 -14.53 -3.98
C LYS A 3 -3.77 -14.17 -3.37
N ALA A 4 -2.97 -15.19 -3.05
CA ALA A 4 -1.53 -15.07 -2.81
C ALA A 4 -0.84 -15.77 -3.99
N ILE A 5 -0.07 -15.04 -4.80
CA ILE A 5 0.37 -15.51 -6.13
C ILE A 5 1.87 -15.84 -6.16
N ASP A 6 2.71 -14.95 -5.64
CA ASP A 6 4.17 -15.06 -5.75
C ASP A 6 4.79 -15.70 -4.49
N GLN A 7 6.06 -16.06 -4.54
CA GLN A 7 6.78 -16.69 -3.44
C GLN A 7 6.74 -15.82 -2.18
N SER A 8 6.42 -16.44 -1.06
CA SER A 8 6.30 -15.79 0.25
C SER A 8 5.25 -14.66 0.29
N SER A 9 4.29 -14.66 -0.64
CA SER A 9 3.11 -13.79 -0.54
C SER A 9 2.08 -14.37 0.42
N ALA A 10 1.39 -13.50 1.17
CA ALA A 10 0.38 -13.91 2.14
C ALA A 10 -0.87 -13.03 2.08
N VAL A 11 -2.03 -13.67 2.22
CA VAL A 11 -3.29 -12.99 2.54
C VAL A 11 -3.88 -13.63 3.79
N PHE A 12 -3.98 -12.88 4.88
CA PHE A 12 -4.37 -13.44 6.18
C PHE A 12 -5.89 -13.50 6.39
N GLY A 13 -6.68 -12.71 5.66
CA GLY A 13 -8.14 -12.72 5.78
C GLY A 13 -8.88 -11.76 4.84
N GLY A 14 -10.16 -11.56 5.11
CA GLY A 14 -11.03 -10.66 4.34
C GLY A 14 -11.51 -11.25 3.01
N ALA A 15 -11.88 -10.39 2.06
CA ALA A 15 -12.42 -10.80 0.76
C ALA A 15 -11.87 -9.98 -0.41
N TYR A 16 -11.60 -10.64 -1.53
CA TYR A 16 -11.14 -10.00 -2.78
C TYR A 16 -9.75 -9.37 -2.69
N ASN A 17 -8.93 -9.85 -1.77
CA ASN A 17 -7.57 -9.36 -1.56
C ASN A 17 -6.57 -10.08 -2.47
N THR A 18 -5.56 -9.36 -2.96
CA THR A 18 -4.49 -9.89 -3.82
C THR A 18 -3.12 -9.48 -3.27
N ALA A 19 -2.30 -10.46 -2.90
CA ALA A 19 -0.87 -10.33 -2.64
C ALA A 19 -0.12 -11.04 -3.78
N ALA A 20 0.59 -10.30 -4.63
CA ALA A 20 1.13 -10.83 -5.89
C ALA A 20 2.58 -10.46 -6.19
N GLY A 21 3.27 -9.77 -5.27
CA GLY A 21 4.72 -9.57 -5.37
C GLY A 21 5.50 -10.53 -4.48
N TYR A 22 6.80 -10.68 -4.75
CA TYR A 22 7.74 -11.41 -3.89
C TYR A 22 7.77 -10.83 -2.47
N ILE A 23 7.58 -11.69 -1.46
CA ILE A 23 7.52 -11.33 -0.02
C ILE A 23 6.51 -10.20 0.21
N THR A 24 5.24 -10.44 -0.12
CA THR A 24 4.15 -9.45 0.06
C THR A 24 3.12 -9.90 1.07
N SER A 25 2.38 -8.94 1.62
CA SER A 25 1.31 -9.26 2.56
C SER A 25 0.09 -8.37 2.40
N VAL A 26 -1.08 -8.99 2.43
CA VAL A 26 -2.35 -8.33 2.70
C VAL A 26 -2.95 -8.91 3.97
N VAL A 27 -3.03 -8.12 5.04
CA VAL A 27 -3.51 -8.65 6.34
C VAL A 27 -5.02 -8.90 6.33
N GLY A 28 -5.81 -8.04 5.68
CA GLY A 28 -7.25 -8.25 5.60
C GLY A 28 -7.99 -7.18 4.81
N GLY A 29 -9.28 -7.03 5.09
CA GLY A 29 -10.15 -6.02 4.44
C GLY A 29 -10.82 -6.50 3.16
N TYR A 30 -11.26 -5.56 2.33
CA TYR A 30 -11.97 -5.83 1.09
C TYR A 30 -11.27 -5.22 -0.12
N SER A 31 -11.03 -6.01 -1.15
CA SER A 31 -10.50 -5.56 -2.45
C SER A 31 -9.11 -4.89 -2.39
N ASN A 32 -8.24 -5.30 -1.48
CA ASN A 32 -6.89 -4.74 -1.35
C ASN A 32 -5.88 -5.42 -2.29
N ASN A 33 -4.87 -4.68 -2.75
CA ASN A 33 -3.89 -5.15 -3.73
C ASN A 33 -2.45 -4.77 -3.33
N ALA A 34 -1.64 -5.75 -2.93
CA ALA A 34 -0.20 -5.64 -2.72
C ALA A 34 0.53 -6.36 -3.87
N THR A 35 1.11 -5.60 -4.81
CA THR A 35 1.74 -6.13 -6.04
C THR A 35 3.24 -5.83 -6.15
N GLY A 36 3.76 -4.88 -5.37
CA GLY A 36 5.18 -4.57 -5.38
C GLY A 36 6.01 -5.54 -4.53
N TYR A 37 7.29 -5.73 -4.82
CA TYR A 37 8.15 -6.55 -3.97
C TYR A 37 8.29 -5.94 -2.58
N TYR A 38 8.25 -6.77 -1.53
CA TYR A 38 8.27 -6.32 -0.14
C TYR A 38 7.12 -5.35 0.23
N SER A 39 6.01 -5.36 -0.53
CA SER A 39 4.87 -4.47 -0.28
C SER A 39 3.89 -5.01 0.76
N LEU A 40 3.19 -4.08 1.42
CA LEU A 40 2.22 -4.36 2.47
C LEU A 40 0.92 -3.60 2.24
N VAL A 41 -0.22 -4.29 2.39
CA VAL A 41 -1.51 -3.65 2.70
C VAL A 41 -2.05 -4.23 3.99
N ALA A 42 -2.06 -3.45 5.07
CA ALA A 42 -2.50 -3.95 6.38
C ALA A 42 -4.03 -4.06 6.51
N GLY A 43 -4.81 -3.44 5.62
CA GLY A 43 -6.26 -3.61 5.61
C GLY A 43 -7.00 -2.49 4.90
N GLY A 44 -8.29 -2.35 5.23
CA GLY A 44 -9.17 -1.32 4.67
C GLY A 44 -9.91 -1.77 3.41
N LEU A 45 -10.34 -0.79 2.61
CA LEU A 45 -11.16 -0.97 1.42
C LEU A 45 -10.42 -0.46 0.17
N SER A 46 -10.20 -1.31 -0.81
CA SER A 46 -9.69 -0.90 -2.14
C SER A 46 -8.33 -0.17 -2.10
N ASN A 47 -7.42 -0.57 -1.21
CA ASN A 47 -6.09 0.00 -1.11
C ASN A 47 -5.08 -0.71 -2.03
N ARG A 48 -4.06 0.03 -2.50
CA ARG A 48 -3.04 -0.50 -3.41
C ARG A 48 -1.61 -0.11 -3.01
N ALA A 49 -0.76 -1.12 -2.79
CA ALA A 49 0.69 -0.98 -2.65
C ALA A 49 1.37 -1.69 -3.83
N GLY A 50 1.85 -0.94 -4.82
CA GLY A 50 2.16 -1.49 -6.15
C GLY A 50 3.63 -1.57 -6.53
N ASN A 51 4.56 -1.09 -5.69
CA ASN A 51 5.97 -0.99 -6.05
C ASN A 51 6.90 -1.45 -4.91
N TYR A 52 8.20 -1.52 -5.17
CA TYR A 52 9.21 -1.98 -4.23
C TYR A 52 9.11 -1.26 -2.88
N SER A 53 8.94 -2.01 -1.79
CA SER A 53 8.85 -1.49 -0.42
C SER A 53 7.76 -0.41 -0.24
N SER A 54 6.63 -0.56 -0.93
CA SER A 54 5.46 0.32 -0.75
C SER A 54 4.50 -0.24 0.31
N ALA A 55 3.87 0.64 1.09
CA ALA A 55 2.97 0.24 2.16
C ALA A 55 1.69 1.09 2.22
N VAL A 56 0.56 0.44 2.47
CA VAL A 56 -0.69 1.10 2.87
C VAL A 56 -1.20 0.46 4.15
N PHE A 57 -1.29 1.23 5.24
CA PHE A 57 -1.67 0.69 6.55
C PHE A 57 -3.19 0.60 6.74
N GLY A 58 -3.99 1.29 5.92
CA GLY A 58 -5.44 1.18 5.97
C GLY A 58 -6.17 2.29 5.21
N GLY A 59 -7.42 2.53 5.60
CA GLY A 59 -8.31 3.51 4.98
C GLY A 59 -9.01 2.98 3.73
N GLU A 60 -9.44 3.89 2.87
CA GLU A 60 -10.19 3.57 1.66
C GLU A 60 -9.56 4.23 0.43
N GLY A 61 -9.33 3.45 -0.63
CA GLY A 61 -8.89 3.97 -1.92
C GLY A 61 -7.48 4.57 -1.91
N ASN A 62 -6.64 4.21 -0.95
CA ASN A 62 -5.27 4.73 -0.83
C ASN A 62 -4.30 3.99 -1.75
N VAL A 63 -3.36 4.73 -2.33
CA VAL A 63 -2.48 4.25 -3.40
C VAL A 63 -1.03 4.66 -3.12
N ALA A 64 -0.14 3.67 -3.01
CA ALA A 64 1.31 3.82 -2.91
C ALA A 64 1.96 3.07 -4.08
N LEU A 65 2.43 3.79 -5.10
CA LEU A 65 2.89 3.19 -6.38
C LEU A 65 4.34 3.46 -6.74
N ASP A 66 5.08 4.19 -5.89
CA ASP A 66 6.50 4.45 -6.10
C ASP A 66 7.35 3.75 -5.06
N MET A 67 8.65 3.62 -5.36
CA MET A 67 9.59 2.90 -4.49
C MET A 67 9.68 3.55 -3.11
N VAL A 68 9.61 2.73 -2.06
CA VAL A 68 9.75 3.19 -0.66
C VAL A 68 8.71 4.26 -0.30
N THR A 69 7.43 4.01 -0.61
CA THR A 69 6.33 4.95 -0.29
C THR A 69 5.36 4.38 0.73
N SER A 70 4.83 5.21 1.62
CA SER A 70 3.88 4.80 2.65
C SER A 70 2.65 5.70 2.70
N VAL A 71 1.47 5.08 2.83
CA VAL A 71 0.23 5.77 3.21
C VAL A 71 -0.29 5.16 4.50
N VAL A 72 -0.35 5.96 5.57
CA VAL A 72 -0.81 5.50 6.88
C VAL A 72 -2.32 5.23 6.88
N GLY A 73 -3.10 6.04 6.18
CA GLY A 73 -4.55 5.83 6.07
C GLY A 73 -5.26 7.00 5.38
N GLY A 74 -6.56 7.14 5.66
CA GLY A 74 -7.41 8.19 5.09
C GLY A 74 -8.22 7.72 3.87
N TYR A 75 -8.71 8.67 3.08
CA TYR A 75 -9.62 8.42 1.95
C TYR A 75 -9.02 8.96 0.65
N HIS A 76 -8.75 8.10 -0.32
CA HIS A 76 -8.25 8.44 -1.65
C HIS A 76 -6.93 9.24 -1.66
N ASN A 77 -5.95 8.84 -0.84
CA ASN A 77 -4.61 9.41 -0.89
C ASN A 77 -3.73 8.70 -1.93
N ASN A 78 -2.83 9.45 -2.55
CA ASN A 78 -1.95 9.00 -3.61
C ASN A 78 -0.52 9.44 -3.34
N ALA A 79 0.31 8.50 -2.86
CA ALA A 79 1.73 8.71 -2.66
C ALA A 79 2.49 8.39 -3.96
N LYS A 80 2.99 9.45 -4.60
CA LYS A 80 3.87 9.39 -5.78
C LYS A 80 5.18 10.14 -5.51
N GLY A 81 6.25 9.76 -6.19
CA GLY A 81 7.63 10.10 -5.86
C GLY A 81 8.19 9.13 -4.82
N GLY A 82 9.36 8.56 -5.09
CA GLY A 82 9.98 7.61 -4.17
C GLY A 82 10.33 8.25 -2.82
N HIS A 83 10.33 7.47 -1.75
CA HIS A 83 10.66 7.92 -0.37
C HIS A 83 9.64 8.90 0.24
N ASN A 84 8.35 8.73 -0.07
CA ASN A 84 7.28 9.61 0.42
C ASN A 84 6.37 8.98 1.47
N LEU A 85 5.81 9.84 2.32
CA LEU A 85 4.87 9.48 3.38
C LEU A 85 3.60 10.34 3.28
N VAL A 86 2.44 9.69 3.29
CA VAL A 86 1.15 10.35 3.52
C VAL A 86 0.59 9.86 4.85
N VAL A 87 0.51 10.77 5.83
CA VAL A 87 0.05 10.44 7.19
C VAL A 87 -1.46 10.23 7.30
N GLY A 88 -2.25 10.70 6.32
CA GLY A 88 -3.70 10.59 6.35
C GLY A 88 -4.37 11.68 5.52
N GLY A 89 -5.64 11.96 5.83
CA GLY A 89 -6.45 12.98 5.16
C GLY A 89 -7.25 12.44 3.97
N LYS A 90 -7.78 13.36 3.16
CA LYS A 90 -8.65 13.06 2.02
C LYS A 90 -8.09 13.65 0.73
N GLY A 91 -7.82 12.82 -0.27
CA GLY A 91 -7.46 13.29 -1.61
C GLY A 91 -6.04 13.84 -1.76
N ASN A 92 -5.12 13.53 -0.84
CA ASN A 92 -3.76 14.05 -0.93
C ASN A 92 -3.01 13.41 -2.10
N LYS A 93 -2.32 14.23 -2.90
CA LYS A 93 -1.47 13.77 -3.99
C LYS A 93 -0.07 14.31 -3.77
N VAL A 94 0.79 13.49 -3.17
CA VAL A 94 2.21 13.84 -2.98
C VAL A 94 2.93 13.41 -4.24
N MET A 95 3.71 14.32 -4.84
CA MET A 95 4.52 14.08 -6.04
C MET A 95 5.87 14.76 -5.80
N GLY A 96 6.86 14.02 -5.29
CA GLY A 96 8.22 14.55 -5.12
C GLY A 96 8.99 13.82 -4.03
N GLY A 97 10.06 13.13 -4.39
CA GLY A 97 10.93 12.43 -3.45
C GLY A 97 12.20 13.23 -3.14
N SER A 98 12.52 13.36 -1.86
CA SER A 98 13.72 13.95 -1.23
C SER A 98 13.63 15.42 -0.78
N SER A 99 13.14 15.66 0.45
CA SER A 99 13.86 16.52 1.40
C SER A 99 13.54 16.05 2.82
N GLY A 100 14.54 15.46 3.48
CA GLY A 100 14.42 15.06 4.88
C GLY A 100 14.06 16.26 5.75
N GLY A 101 12.86 16.26 6.31
CA GLY A 101 12.52 17.09 7.45
C GLY A 101 12.96 16.35 8.70
N LYS A 102 14.16 16.68 9.22
CA LYS A 102 14.47 16.44 10.63
C LYS A 102 13.43 17.21 11.45
N GLY A 103 12.59 16.50 12.18
CA GLY A 103 11.91 17.03 13.36
C GLY A 103 12.85 16.91 14.55
#